data_AF-A0AA39THY6-F1
#
_entry.id   AF-A0AA39THY6-F1
#
_cell.length_a   1.000
_cell.length_b   1.000
_cell.length_c   1.000
_cell.angle_alpha   90.00
_cell.angle_beta   90.00
_cell.angle_gamma   90.00
#
_symmetry.space_group_name_H-M   'P 1'
#
loop_
_entity.id
_entity.type
_entity.pdbx_description
1 polymer ?
#
loop_
_entity_poly.entity_id
_entity_poly.type
_entity_poly.pdbx_seq_one_letter_code
_entity_poly.pdbx_strand_id
1 'polypeptide(L)'
;MHSNIKSIKRIRSDHGREFENASFESYCNGLGISHEFSAPRTPQQNGVVERKNRVLQEMARVMLLSNNVPRNLWAEAINTACYIGNRVFLRPGTRNTSYELWKCKRPNVSYFHTFGSKCYILNDRDQLGKFDAKSDEGIFIGYALNSRAYRVFNLKTLSVMESSNVVFDDTRLKSNDHEEEVIFSDGSPLEEVVVSPNVGTSNVNNNDTQPIDRVPLLDSKEPAPWVRKLHDKEDIIGEVNEGVRTRRQLANLISYTCYTSQIEPKKVEEALNDEFWVLAMQEELNQIERNEVWTLVPRPKTTNVIGTKWIFRNKSDEDGNIVRNKARLVAQGYSQIEGIDFEETFAPVARLESIRLLLSISCVHKFKLH
;
A
#
# COMPACT_ATOMS: atom_id res chain seq x y z
N MET A 1 45.15 6.68 2.58
CA MET A 1 44.09 6.09 1.76
C MET A 1 43.40 5.00 2.58
N HIS A 2 42.12 5.16 2.95
CA HIS A 2 41.36 4.11 3.65
C HIS A 2 39.92 4.07 3.11
N SER A 3 39.79 3.80 1.82
CA SER A 3 38.52 3.45 1.18
C SER A 3 38.13 2.02 1.59
N ASN A 4 37.65 1.86 2.82
CA ASN A 4 36.94 0.65 3.23
C ASN A 4 35.68 0.55 2.38
N ILE A 5 35.75 -0.23 1.29
CA ILE A 5 34.59 -0.57 0.47
C ILE A 5 33.69 -1.42 1.36
N LYS A 6 32.64 -0.81 1.90
CA LYS A 6 31.63 -1.49 2.71
C LYS A 6 30.79 -2.38 1.79
N SER A 7 31.32 -3.55 1.45
CA SER A 7 30.62 -4.57 0.68
C SER A 7 29.55 -5.25 1.54
N ILE A 8 28.47 -5.68 0.89
CA ILE A 8 27.45 -6.52 1.50
C ILE A 8 28.07 -7.91 1.69
N LYS A 9 28.18 -8.40 2.93
CA LYS A 9 28.75 -9.74 3.20
C LYS A 9 27.73 -10.87 3.11
N ARG A 10 26.48 -10.56 3.43
CA ARG A 10 25.39 -11.54 3.55
C ARG A 10 24.06 -10.89 3.21
N ILE A 11 23.22 -11.61 2.46
CA ILE A 11 21.83 -11.27 2.17
C ILE A 11 20.98 -12.40 2.76
N ARG A 12 19.84 -12.04 3.37
CA ARG A 12 18.80 -13.00 3.75
C ARG A 12 17.48 -12.60 3.09
N SER A 13 16.85 -13.52 2.39
CA SER A 13 15.54 -13.36 1.76
C SER A 13 14.61 -14.52 2.13
N ASP A 14 13.36 -14.45 1.69
CA ASP A 14 12.51 -15.63 1.56
C ASP A 14 12.79 -16.39 0.24
N HIS A 15 12.02 -17.47 0.06
CA HIS A 15 11.94 -18.28 -1.16
C HIS A 15 11.09 -17.59 -2.27
N GLY A 16 11.13 -16.26 -2.36
CA GLY A 16 10.58 -15.53 -3.51
C GLY A 16 11.32 -15.92 -4.79
N ARG A 17 10.60 -16.17 -5.89
CA ARG A 17 11.19 -16.64 -7.16
C ARG A 17 12.16 -15.62 -7.79
N GLU A 18 12.02 -14.35 -7.43
CA GLU A 18 12.93 -13.26 -7.76
C GLU A 18 14.29 -13.35 -7.05
N PHE A 19 14.38 -14.04 -5.92
CA PHE A 19 15.61 -14.29 -5.16
C PHE A 19 16.12 -15.73 -5.38
N GLU A 20 15.22 -16.71 -5.50
CA GLU A 20 15.54 -18.10 -5.79
C GLU A 20 15.68 -18.33 -7.31
N ASN A 21 16.79 -17.84 -7.88
CA ASN A 21 17.15 -18.14 -9.27
C ASN A 21 18.67 -18.17 -9.48
N ALA A 22 19.10 -18.97 -10.47
CA ALA A 22 20.52 -19.17 -10.80
C ALA A 22 21.26 -17.90 -11.23
N SER A 23 20.56 -16.88 -11.74
CA SER A 23 21.19 -15.60 -12.12
C SER A 23 21.57 -14.78 -10.88
N PHE A 24 20.68 -14.72 -9.89
CA PHE A 24 20.92 -14.04 -8.62
C PHE A 24 21.96 -14.79 -7.76
N GLU A 25 21.90 -16.13 -7.75
CA GLU A 25 22.92 -16.95 -7.10
C GLU A 25 24.31 -16.75 -7.74
N SER A 26 24.40 -16.77 -9.07
CA SER A 26 25.64 -16.50 -9.80
C SER A 26 26.18 -15.08 -9.53
N TYR A 27 25.30 -14.07 -9.47
CA TYR A 27 25.64 -12.71 -9.09
C TYR A 27 26.18 -12.60 -7.65
N CYS A 28 25.52 -13.24 -6.69
CA CYS A 28 25.97 -13.29 -5.30
C CYS A 28 27.33 -14.00 -5.17
N ASN A 29 27.50 -15.15 -5.81
CA ASN A 29 28.75 -15.90 -5.82
C ASN A 29 29.90 -15.11 -6.48
N GLY A 30 29.64 -14.45 -7.61
CA GLY A 30 30.61 -13.60 -8.30
C GLY A 30 31.06 -12.36 -7.51
N LEU A 31 30.24 -11.89 -6.56
CA LEU A 31 30.57 -10.80 -5.62
C LEU A 31 31.01 -11.28 -4.23
N GLY A 32 31.07 -12.60 -3.98
CA GLY A 32 31.41 -13.17 -2.67
C GLY A 32 30.38 -12.91 -1.57
N ILE A 33 29.11 -12.73 -1.93
CA ILE A 33 28.00 -12.46 -1.01
C ILE A 33 27.34 -13.78 -0.61
N SER A 34 27.29 -14.10 0.69
CA SER A 34 26.54 -15.27 1.17
C SER A 34 25.04 -15.00 1.12
N HIS A 35 24.27 -15.77 0.34
CA HIS A 35 22.82 -15.70 0.32
C HIS A 35 22.21 -16.77 1.23
N GLU A 36 21.35 -16.36 2.16
CA GLU A 36 20.60 -17.24 3.06
C GLU A 36 19.10 -17.13 2.79
N PHE A 37 18.39 -18.26 2.85
CA PHE A 37 16.93 -18.30 2.80
C PHE A 37 16.34 -18.42 4.22
N SER A 38 15.26 -17.67 4.48
CA SER A 38 14.44 -17.83 5.69
C SER A 38 13.61 -19.10 5.59
N ALA A 39 13.53 -19.87 6.68
CA ALA A 39 12.83 -21.16 6.67
C ALA A 39 11.35 -21.00 6.24
N PRO A 40 10.82 -21.90 5.39
CA PRO A 40 9.43 -21.82 4.92
C PRO A 40 8.43 -21.66 6.06
N ARG A 41 7.45 -20.77 5.87
CA ARG A 41 6.38 -20.45 6.84
C ARG A 41 6.86 -19.86 8.19
N THR A 42 8.08 -19.28 8.27
CA THR A 42 8.58 -18.59 9.47
C THR A 42 8.69 -17.06 9.30
N PRO A 43 7.56 -16.31 9.20
CA PRO A 43 7.58 -14.87 8.93
C PRO A 43 8.35 -14.04 9.98
N GLN A 44 8.53 -14.58 11.19
CA GLN A 44 9.32 -13.96 12.25
C GLN A 44 10.79 -13.76 11.85
N GLN A 45 11.36 -14.63 11.01
CA GLN A 45 12.75 -14.52 10.56
C GLN A 45 12.98 -13.28 9.69
N ASN A 46 11.96 -12.86 8.92
CA ASN A 46 12.00 -11.66 8.07
C ASN A 46 11.42 -10.42 8.77
N GLY A 47 11.02 -10.52 10.04
CA GLY A 47 10.33 -9.46 10.79
C GLY A 47 11.10 -8.13 10.91
N VAL A 48 12.42 -8.12 10.67
CA VAL A 48 13.21 -6.87 10.57
C VAL A 48 12.87 -6.09 9.29
N VAL A 49 12.77 -6.80 8.16
CA VAL A 49 12.39 -6.22 6.86
C VAL A 49 10.92 -5.79 6.89
N GLU A 50 10.03 -6.65 7.40
CA GLU A 50 8.60 -6.33 7.53
C GLU A 50 8.34 -5.07 8.36
N ARG A 51 8.98 -4.94 9.53
CA ARG A 51 8.89 -3.71 10.34
C ARG A 51 9.41 -2.48 9.58
N LYS A 52 10.49 -2.62 8.81
CA LYS A 52 11.05 -1.50 8.04
C LYS A 52 10.14 -1.10 6.87
N ASN A 53 9.56 -2.07 6.17
CA ASN A 53 8.58 -1.86 5.10
C ASN A 53 7.33 -1.15 5.63
N ARG A 54 6.78 -1.61 6.76
CA ARG A 54 5.63 -0.97 7.41
C ARG A 54 5.92 0.50 7.77
N VAL A 55 7.06 0.78 8.42
CA VAL A 55 7.46 2.15 8.76
C VAL A 55 7.59 3.04 7.52
N LEU A 56 8.17 2.55 6.42
CA LEU A 56 8.27 3.33 5.17
C LEU A 56 6.88 3.60 4.56
N GLN A 57 5.98 2.62 4.56
CA GLN A 57 4.60 2.77 4.08
C GLN A 57 3.79 3.75 4.94
N GLU A 58 3.94 3.71 6.27
CA GLU A 58 3.29 4.63 7.20
C GLU A 58 3.80 6.06 7.00
N MET A 59 5.11 6.27 6.91
CA MET A 59 5.71 7.58 6.60
C MET A 59 5.21 8.13 5.26
N ALA A 60 5.25 7.32 4.18
CA ALA A 60 4.79 7.75 2.86
C ALA A 60 3.29 8.06 2.84
N ARG A 61 2.46 7.31 3.58
CA ARG A 61 1.03 7.59 3.74
C ARG A 61 0.79 8.96 4.39
N VAL A 62 1.50 9.25 5.49
CA VAL A 62 1.39 10.57 6.17
C VAL A 62 1.87 11.69 5.25
N MET A 63 2.99 11.52 4.56
CA MET A 63 3.51 12.49 3.59
C MET A 63 2.49 12.82 2.50
N LEU A 64 1.85 11.82 1.88
CA LEU A 64 0.83 12.02 0.86
C LEU A 64 -0.40 12.75 1.41
N LEU A 65 -0.91 12.34 2.59
CA LEU A 65 -2.12 12.91 3.18
C LEU A 65 -1.91 14.36 3.66
N SER A 66 -0.76 14.67 4.27
CA SER A 66 -0.50 15.96 4.93
C SER A 66 -0.65 17.18 4.01
N ASN A 67 -0.28 17.06 2.73
CA ASN A 67 -0.40 18.11 1.72
C ASN A 67 -1.37 17.76 0.59
N ASN A 68 -2.20 16.72 0.77
CA ASN A 68 -3.15 16.20 -0.21
C ASN A 68 -2.50 15.88 -1.58
N VAL A 69 -1.31 15.29 -1.55
CA VAL A 69 -0.55 14.90 -2.75
C VAL A 69 -1.19 13.65 -3.37
N PRO A 70 -1.42 13.61 -4.69
CA PRO A 70 -2.14 12.50 -5.33
C PRO A 70 -1.39 11.16 -5.18
N ARG A 71 -2.17 10.08 -5.04
CA ARG A 71 -1.66 8.73 -4.71
C ARG A 71 -0.75 8.12 -5.77
N ASN A 72 -0.77 8.63 -7.00
CA ASN A 72 0.15 8.21 -8.07
C ASN A 72 1.62 8.50 -7.75
N LEU A 73 1.91 9.51 -6.91
CA LEU A 73 3.26 9.89 -6.47
C LEU A 73 3.79 9.07 -5.28
N TRP A 74 3.15 7.93 -4.95
CA TRP A 74 3.54 7.09 -3.81
C TRP A 74 5.01 6.62 -3.85
N ALA A 75 5.57 6.38 -5.04
CA ALA A 75 6.96 5.94 -5.18
C ALA A 75 7.95 7.03 -4.73
N GLU A 76 7.67 8.30 -5.04
CA GLU A 76 8.48 9.45 -4.60
C GLU A 76 8.33 9.69 -3.09
N ALA A 77 7.13 9.46 -2.53
CA ALA A 77 6.89 9.49 -1.09
C ALA A 77 7.69 8.40 -0.34
N ILE A 78 7.71 7.16 -0.85
CA ILE A 78 8.53 6.06 -0.29
C ILE A 78 10.02 6.36 -0.39
N ASN A 79 10.49 6.89 -1.53
CA ASN A 79 11.89 7.29 -1.72
C ASN A 79 12.27 8.39 -0.71
N THR A 80 11.42 9.39 -0.52
CA THR A 80 11.63 10.48 0.44
C THR A 80 11.61 9.99 1.89
N ALA A 81 10.67 9.13 2.26
CA ALA A 81 10.61 8.47 3.57
C ALA A 81 11.89 7.67 3.85
N CYS A 82 12.41 6.93 2.88
CA CYS A 82 13.68 6.21 2.99
C CYS A 82 14.87 7.17 3.14
N TYR A 83 14.90 8.24 2.33
CA TYR A 83 15.96 9.25 2.35
C TYR A 83 16.08 9.97 3.70
N ILE A 84 14.94 10.40 4.25
CA ILE A 84 14.82 11.05 5.56
C ILE A 84 15.08 10.04 6.68
N GLY A 85 14.44 8.87 6.63
CA GLY A 85 14.56 7.85 7.68
C GLY A 85 15.98 7.31 7.86
N ASN A 86 16.82 7.35 6.82
CA ASN A 86 18.24 6.99 6.94
C ASN A 86 19.11 8.10 7.57
N ARG A 87 18.63 9.34 7.61
CA ARG A 87 19.36 10.55 8.06
C ARG A 87 18.85 11.15 9.37
N VAL A 88 17.63 10.83 9.80
CA VAL A 88 17.02 11.34 11.04
C VAL A 88 17.02 10.28 12.14
N PHE A 89 16.54 9.06 11.84
CA PHE A 89 16.40 8.05 12.87
C PHE A 89 17.75 7.51 13.34
N LEU A 90 17.95 7.54 14.65
CA LEU A 90 19.08 6.89 15.32
C LEU A 90 18.87 5.38 15.30
N ARG A 91 19.96 4.62 15.09
CA ARG A 91 19.90 3.16 15.18
C ARG A 91 19.85 2.76 16.68
N PRO A 92 18.90 1.91 17.11
CA PRO A 92 18.81 1.44 18.49
C PRO A 92 20.16 0.93 19.04
N GLY A 93 20.48 1.29 20.27
CA GLY A 93 21.78 1.00 20.90
C GLY A 93 22.96 1.84 20.40
N THR A 94 22.73 2.88 19.58
CA THR A 94 23.77 3.81 19.13
C THR A 94 23.28 5.27 19.14
N ARG A 95 24.21 6.23 19.16
CA ARG A 95 23.91 7.67 19.02
C ARG A 95 24.10 8.18 17.59
N ASN A 96 24.01 7.29 16.61
CA ASN A 96 24.31 7.59 15.20
C ASN A 96 23.17 7.14 14.28
N THR A 97 23.03 7.85 13.17
CA THR A 97 22.06 7.52 12.11
C THR A 97 22.62 6.46 11.17
N SER A 98 21.77 5.75 10.43
CA SER A 98 22.21 4.80 9.40
C SER A 98 23.13 5.46 8.36
N TYR A 99 22.87 6.72 8.00
CA TYR A 99 23.72 7.51 7.11
C TYR A 99 25.11 7.76 7.71
N GLU A 100 25.21 8.11 8.99
CA GLU A 100 26.50 8.28 9.67
C GLU A 100 27.29 6.98 9.72
N LEU A 101 26.65 5.87 10.12
CA LEU A 101 27.28 4.56 10.18
C LEU A 101 27.75 4.08 8.79
N TRP A 102 27.03 4.45 7.71
CA TRP A 102 27.38 4.08 6.34
C TRP A 102 28.43 4.99 5.70
N LYS A 103 28.24 6.31 5.74
CA LYS A 103 29.10 7.31 5.06
C LYS A 103 30.18 7.94 5.96
N CYS A 104 30.22 7.61 7.25
CA CYS A 104 31.14 8.18 8.25
C CYS A 104 31.10 9.73 8.31
N LYS A 105 29.94 10.32 8.01
CA LYS A 105 29.73 11.77 7.95
C LYS A 105 28.35 12.11 8.52
N ARG A 106 28.26 13.14 9.36
CA ARG A 106 26.98 13.67 9.86
C ARG A 106 26.12 14.16 8.68
N PRO A 107 24.85 13.75 8.56
CA PRO A 107 23.96 14.31 7.55
C PRO A 107 23.73 15.79 7.86
N ASN A 108 23.73 16.63 6.84
CA ASN A 108 23.04 17.91 6.98
C ASN A 108 21.53 17.63 6.95
N VAL A 109 20.77 18.30 7.80
CA VAL A 109 19.30 18.26 7.82
C VAL A 109 18.67 19.64 7.53
N SER A 110 19.48 20.70 7.43
CA SER A 110 19.02 22.08 7.20
C SER A 110 18.40 22.32 5.81
N TYR A 111 18.49 21.34 4.91
CA TYR A 111 17.95 21.40 3.54
C TYR A 111 16.68 20.54 3.40
N PHE A 112 16.13 20.05 4.51
CA PHE A 112 14.90 19.27 4.47
C PHE A 112 13.69 20.19 4.41
N HIS A 113 12.82 19.93 3.43
CA HIS A 113 11.54 20.60 3.24
C HIS A 113 10.39 19.60 3.38
N THR A 114 9.20 20.12 3.64
CA THR A 114 7.99 19.32 3.88
C THR A 114 7.51 18.68 2.59
N PHE A 115 7.44 17.34 2.51
CA PHE A 115 6.92 16.66 1.32
C PHE A 115 5.52 17.18 0.95
N GLY A 116 5.32 17.51 -0.33
CA GLY A 116 4.09 18.13 -0.84
C GLY A 116 4.00 19.64 -0.68
N SER A 117 5.02 20.33 -0.14
CA SER A 117 5.05 21.79 -0.09
C SER A 117 5.02 22.39 -1.50
N LYS A 118 4.30 23.50 -1.65
CA LYS A 118 4.37 24.35 -2.84
C LYS A 118 5.78 24.95 -2.95
N CYS A 119 6.31 25.02 -4.17
CA CYS A 119 7.64 25.56 -4.43
C CYS A 119 7.72 26.14 -5.85
N TYR A 120 8.73 26.98 -6.06
CA TYR A 120 8.98 27.68 -7.31
C TYR A 120 10.33 27.25 -7.87
N ILE A 121 10.32 26.72 -9.10
CA ILE A 121 11.50 26.22 -9.80
C ILE A 121 11.99 27.33 -10.71
N LEU A 122 13.26 27.73 -10.60
CA LEU A 122 13.84 28.69 -11.54
C LEU A 122 13.88 28.09 -12.96
N ASN A 123 13.32 28.82 -13.93
CA ASN A 123 13.31 28.39 -15.31
C ASN A 123 14.58 28.87 -16.04
N ASP A 124 15.62 28.05 -15.94
CA ASP A 124 16.91 28.25 -16.62
C ASP A 124 16.97 27.60 -18.03
N ARG A 125 15.84 27.08 -18.55
CA ARG A 125 15.80 26.26 -19.78
C ARG A 125 15.16 26.97 -20.97
N ASP A 126 14.10 27.74 -20.74
CA ASP A 126 13.37 28.44 -21.79
C ASP A 126 14.03 29.79 -22.13
N GLN A 127 13.98 30.21 -23.39
CA GLN A 127 14.36 31.57 -23.79
C GLN A 127 13.25 32.55 -23.38
N LEU A 128 13.29 32.99 -22.13
CA LEU A 128 12.34 33.91 -21.53
C LEU A 128 12.53 35.34 -22.05
N GLY A 129 11.44 35.94 -22.51
CA GLY A 129 11.35 37.36 -22.81
C GLY A 129 11.44 38.24 -21.57
N LYS A 130 11.62 39.55 -21.77
CA LYS A 130 11.90 40.53 -20.70
C LYS A 130 10.82 40.58 -19.59
N PHE A 131 9.59 40.19 -19.91
CA PHE A 131 8.44 40.22 -19.01
C PHE A 131 7.88 38.83 -18.64
N ASP A 132 8.50 37.75 -19.11
CA ASP A 132 7.99 36.41 -18.87
C ASP A 132 8.30 35.93 -17.44
N ALA A 133 7.44 35.05 -16.92
CA ALA A 133 7.59 34.48 -15.59
C ALA A 133 8.85 33.59 -15.51
N LYS A 134 9.85 34.03 -14.74
CA LYS A 134 11.15 33.36 -14.60
C LYS A 134 11.13 32.07 -13.78
N SER A 135 9.98 31.67 -13.26
CA SER A 135 9.85 30.48 -12.42
C SER A 135 8.53 29.76 -12.68
N ASP A 136 8.59 28.44 -12.78
CA ASP A 136 7.42 27.59 -12.84
C ASP A 136 7.00 27.16 -11.42
N GLU A 137 5.69 27.00 -11.18
CA GLU A 137 5.17 26.47 -9.92
C GLU A 137 5.23 24.93 -9.90
N GLY A 138 5.62 24.36 -8.76
CA GLY A 138 5.71 22.92 -8.57
C GLY A 138 5.43 22.45 -7.14
N ILE A 139 5.29 21.14 -6.99
CA ILE A 139 5.10 20.45 -5.71
C ILE A 139 6.39 19.70 -5.37
N PHE A 140 6.92 19.92 -4.18
CA PHE A 140 8.09 19.21 -3.69
C PHE A 140 7.78 17.72 -3.44
N ILE A 141 8.56 16.83 -4.05
CA ILE A 141 8.33 15.38 -3.98
C ILE A 141 9.58 14.56 -3.60
N GLY A 142 10.72 15.21 -3.30
CA GLY A 142 11.84 14.52 -2.69
C GLY A 142 13.22 15.02 -3.10
N TYR A 143 14.22 14.17 -2.91
CA TYR A 143 15.63 14.51 -3.13
C TYR A 143 16.20 13.63 -4.25
N ALA A 144 17.05 14.20 -5.10
CA ALA A 144 17.75 13.45 -6.11
C ALA A 144 18.75 12.45 -5.49
N LEU A 145 18.97 11.32 -6.17
CA LEU A 145 19.87 10.26 -5.68
C LEU A 145 21.35 10.59 -5.91
N ASN A 146 21.67 11.15 -7.09
CA ASN A 146 23.03 11.33 -7.59
C ASN A 146 23.52 12.79 -7.60
N SER A 147 22.62 13.75 -7.38
CA SER A 147 22.88 15.18 -7.45
C SER A 147 22.42 15.88 -6.16
N ARG A 148 22.95 17.08 -5.89
CA ARG A 148 22.47 17.93 -4.78
C ARG A 148 21.29 18.79 -5.26
N ALA A 149 20.26 18.11 -5.78
CA ALA A 149 19.06 18.70 -6.34
C ALA A 149 17.81 18.14 -5.65
N TYR A 150 16.71 18.88 -5.76
CA TYR A 150 15.39 18.48 -5.33
C TYR A 150 14.63 17.86 -6.52
N ARG A 151 13.80 16.86 -6.23
CA ARG A 151 12.79 16.33 -7.14
C ARG A 151 11.51 17.11 -6.91
N VAL A 152 11.00 17.71 -7.98
CA VAL A 152 9.81 18.57 -7.96
C VAL A 152 8.89 18.16 -9.10
N PHE A 153 7.60 18.05 -8.82
CA PHE A 153 6.57 17.88 -9.84
C PHE A 153 6.17 19.26 -10.36
N ASN A 154 6.52 19.59 -11.60
CA ASN A 154 6.18 20.87 -12.22
C ASN A 154 4.72 20.84 -12.70
N LEU A 155 3.91 21.81 -12.25
CA LEU A 155 2.48 21.88 -12.57
C LEU A 155 2.21 22.29 -14.02
N LYS A 156 3.13 23.03 -14.65
CA LYS A 156 3.03 23.48 -16.05
C LYS A 156 3.31 22.35 -17.05
N THR A 157 4.31 21.52 -16.76
CA THR A 157 4.73 20.41 -17.65
C THR A 157 4.16 19.06 -17.23
N LEU A 158 3.46 18.98 -16.09
CA LEU A 158 2.91 17.77 -15.48
C LEU A 158 3.93 16.64 -15.34
N SER A 159 5.19 17.00 -15.07
CA SER A 159 6.32 16.06 -15.06
C SER A 159 7.24 16.26 -13.87
N VAL A 160 7.88 15.17 -13.45
CA VAL A 160 8.89 15.17 -12.38
C VAL A 160 10.23 15.67 -12.95
N MET A 161 10.79 16.70 -12.35
CA MET A 161 12.07 17.30 -12.72
C MET A 161 13.03 17.32 -11.53
N GLU A 162 14.34 17.29 -11.83
CA GLU A 162 15.39 17.60 -10.86
C GLU A 162 15.89 19.04 -11.07
N SER A 163 15.95 19.81 -9.98
CA SER A 163 16.51 21.18 -9.96
C SER A 163 17.17 21.48 -8.61
N SER A 164 18.31 22.18 -8.63
CA SER A 164 18.93 22.76 -7.44
C SER A 164 18.34 24.12 -7.06
N ASN A 165 17.75 24.82 -8.04
CA ASN A 165 17.30 26.20 -7.94
C ASN A 165 15.79 26.20 -7.65
N VAL A 166 15.45 25.87 -6.40
CA VAL A 166 14.06 25.74 -5.93
C VAL A 166 13.87 26.58 -4.68
N VAL A 167 12.83 27.42 -4.67
CA VAL A 167 12.40 28.22 -3.52
C VAL A 167 11.12 27.61 -2.95
N PHE A 168 11.10 27.30 -1.66
CA PHE A 168 9.98 26.63 -1.00
C PHE A 168 9.05 27.63 -0.34
N ASP A 169 7.75 27.42 -0.50
CA ASP A 169 6.70 28.20 0.15
C ASP A 169 6.22 27.47 1.42
N ASP A 170 7.06 27.55 2.46
CA ASP A 170 6.80 26.93 3.76
C ASP A 170 5.74 27.70 4.60
N THR A 171 4.97 28.62 4.00
CA THR A 171 3.98 29.46 4.71
C THR A 171 2.84 28.67 5.36
N ARG A 172 2.51 27.48 4.85
CA ARG A 172 1.52 26.56 5.48
C ARG A 172 1.90 26.13 6.89
N LEU A 173 3.17 26.22 7.28
CA LEU A 173 3.61 25.94 8.66
C LEU A 173 3.31 27.09 9.64
N LYS A 174 2.72 28.21 9.19
CA LYS A 174 2.46 29.42 10.01
C LYS A 174 0.99 29.80 10.13
N SER A 175 0.06 29.03 9.54
CA SER A 175 -1.36 29.41 9.46
C SER A 175 -2.33 28.43 10.09
N ASN A 176 -1.83 27.37 10.74
CA ASN A 176 -2.63 26.38 11.47
C ASN A 176 -2.18 26.30 12.95
N ASP A 177 -2.16 27.45 13.64
CA ASP A 177 -2.10 27.48 15.11
C ASP A 177 -3.48 27.11 15.70
N HIS A 178 -3.93 25.89 15.38
CA HIS A 178 -4.78 25.12 16.27
C HIS A 178 -3.87 24.09 16.93
N GLU A 179 -3.43 24.42 18.15
CA GLU A 179 -2.68 23.53 19.03
C GLU A 179 -3.57 22.35 19.46
N GLU A 180 -3.73 21.35 18.57
CA GLU A 180 -3.98 20.00 19.05
C GLU A 180 -2.66 19.45 19.59
N GLU A 181 -2.52 19.48 20.93
CA GLU A 181 -1.43 18.78 21.61
C GLU A 181 -1.45 17.29 21.26
N VAL A 182 -0.62 16.89 20.30
CA VAL A 182 -0.35 15.48 20.04
C VAL A 182 0.50 14.94 21.19
N ILE A 183 -0.17 14.50 22.26
CA ILE A 183 0.46 13.82 23.39
C ILE A 183 1.11 12.54 22.86
N PHE A 184 2.43 12.56 22.70
CA PHE A 184 3.23 11.36 22.43
C PHE A 184 3.20 10.45 23.66
N SER A 185 2.21 9.55 23.71
CA SER A 185 2.20 8.43 24.64
C SER A 185 3.36 7.50 24.29
N ASP A 186 4.42 7.57 25.09
CA ASP A 186 5.63 6.77 24.89
C ASP A 186 5.32 5.30 25.22
N GLY A 187 5.40 4.45 24.20
CA GLY A 187 4.87 3.09 24.22
C GLY A 187 5.64 2.14 25.13
N SER A 188 5.31 2.13 26.42
CA SER A 188 5.68 1.06 27.35
C SER A 188 4.80 -0.18 27.15
N PRO A 189 5.28 -1.39 27.49
CA PRO A 189 4.63 -2.64 27.08
C PRO A 189 3.26 -2.86 27.73
N LEU A 190 2.31 -3.38 26.94
CA LEU A 190 0.99 -3.80 27.42
C LEU A 190 1.13 -5.04 28.32
N GLU A 191 0.75 -4.92 29.59
CA GLU A 191 0.42 -6.08 30.44
C GLU A 191 -0.96 -6.64 30.07
N GLU A 192 -1.12 -7.96 30.15
CA GLU A 192 -2.36 -8.65 29.81
C GLU A 192 -3.42 -8.44 30.90
N VAL A 193 -4.43 -7.61 30.62
CA VAL A 193 -5.64 -7.55 31.47
C VAL A 193 -6.59 -8.67 31.06
N VAL A 194 -6.59 -9.75 31.84
CA VAL A 194 -7.55 -10.85 31.74
C VAL A 194 -8.94 -10.34 32.10
N VAL A 195 -9.88 -10.40 31.14
CA VAL A 195 -11.30 -10.13 31.40
C VAL A 195 -11.93 -11.38 32.04
N SER A 196 -12.68 -11.18 33.12
CA SER A 196 -13.61 -12.18 33.66
C SER A 196 -14.94 -11.50 34.04
N PRO A 197 -16.08 -12.21 34.02
CA PRO A 197 -17.38 -11.57 33.80
C PRO A 197 -18.08 -11.14 35.09
N ASN A 198 -18.79 -10.01 35.05
CA ASN A 198 -19.75 -9.63 36.10
C ASN A 198 -20.98 -10.53 36.08
N VAL A 199 -21.30 -11.19 37.20
CA VAL A 199 -22.65 -11.69 37.52
C VAL A 199 -23.01 -11.28 38.95
N GLY A 200 -24.26 -10.87 39.13
CA GLY A 200 -24.78 -10.10 40.25
C GLY A 200 -24.51 -10.64 41.66
N THR A 201 -24.32 -9.68 42.58
CA THR A 201 -24.39 -9.85 44.02
C THR A 201 -25.74 -10.39 44.49
N SER A 202 -25.74 -11.38 45.39
CA SER A 202 -26.85 -11.70 46.30
C SER A 202 -26.27 -12.27 47.60
N ASN A 203 -26.71 -11.74 48.75
CA ASN A 203 -26.17 -12.07 50.07
C ASN A 203 -26.59 -13.46 50.58
N VAL A 204 -25.67 -14.21 51.20
CA VAL A 204 -25.95 -15.06 52.38
C VAL A 204 -24.71 -15.08 53.30
N ASN A 205 -24.92 -14.94 54.62
CA ASN A 205 -23.88 -15.05 55.65
C ASN A 205 -23.53 -16.51 55.97
N ASN A 206 -22.29 -16.80 56.39
CA ASN A 206 -21.97 -17.37 57.72
C ASN A 206 -20.49 -17.78 57.86
N ASN A 207 -20.06 -17.98 59.11
CA ASN A 207 -18.68 -18.21 59.55
C ASN A 207 -18.16 -19.63 59.22
N ASP A 208 -16.82 -19.79 59.08
CA ASP A 208 -15.99 -20.66 59.96
C ASP A 208 -14.54 -20.93 59.45
N THR A 209 -13.58 -21.02 60.41
CA THR A 209 -12.46 -22.00 60.56
C THR A 209 -11.64 -22.46 59.31
N GLN A 210 -10.30 -22.45 59.18
CA GLN A 210 -9.07 -22.08 59.97
C GLN A 210 -7.87 -21.93 58.94
N PRO A 211 -6.63 -21.50 59.31
CA PRO A 211 -5.54 -21.19 58.36
C PRO A 211 -4.59 -22.37 58.04
N ILE A 212 -3.83 -22.28 56.93
CA ILE A 212 -2.72 -23.20 56.60
C ILE A 212 -1.50 -22.39 56.07
N ASP A 213 -0.30 -22.86 56.44
CA ASP A 213 0.96 -22.11 56.43
C ASP A 213 1.60 -21.79 55.06
N ARG A 214 2.43 -20.74 55.06
CA ARG A 214 3.33 -20.40 53.94
C ARG A 214 4.69 -21.09 54.11
N VAL A 215 5.14 -21.83 53.10
CA VAL A 215 6.54 -22.27 52.95
C VAL A 215 7.20 -21.47 51.81
N PRO A 216 8.40 -20.89 51.98
CA PRO A 216 9.08 -20.17 50.90
C PRO A 216 9.68 -21.14 49.86
N LEU A 217 9.40 -20.91 48.58
CA LEU A 217 10.04 -21.62 47.48
C LEU A 217 11.40 -21.01 47.14
N LEU A 218 12.43 -21.84 47.05
CA LEU A 218 13.74 -21.48 46.48
C LEU A 218 13.62 -21.42 44.95
N ASP A 219 14.21 -20.38 44.35
CA ASP A 219 14.13 -20.13 42.91
C ASP A 219 15.28 -20.83 42.16
N SER A 220 14.98 -21.82 41.32
CA SER A 220 15.93 -22.41 40.37
C SER A 220 15.20 -22.87 39.10
N LYS A 221 15.16 -22.01 38.08
CA LYS A 221 14.52 -22.29 36.78
C LYS A 221 15.55 -22.76 35.75
N GLU A 222 15.52 -24.05 35.43
CA GLU A 222 15.96 -24.53 34.11
C GLU A 222 14.74 -24.57 33.15
N PRO A 223 14.93 -24.35 31.83
CA PRO A 223 13.83 -24.39 30.87
C PRO A 223 13.37 -25.82 30.61
N ALA A 224 12.06 -26.05 30.69
CA ALA A 224 11.47 -27.39 30.52
C ALA A 224 11.68 -27.97 29.10
N PRO A 225 11.94 -29.28 28.96
CA PRO A 225 12.07 -29.94 27.67
C PRO A 225 10.73 -29.99 26.92
N TRP A 226 10.78 -29.86 25.59
CA TRP A 226 9.60 -29.87 24.73
C TRP A 226 8.90 -31.24 24.71
N VAL A 227 7.78 -31.35 25.41
CA VAL A 227 6.90 -32.53 25.36
C VAL A 227 6.15 -32.53 24.03
N ARG A 228 6.54 -33.41 23.10
CA ARG A 228 5.70 -33.75 21.94
C ARG A 228 4.53 -34.61 22.43
N LYS A 229 3.41 -33.97 22.79
CA LYS A 229 2.14 -34.69 22.94
C LYS A 229 1.69 -35.15 21.55
N LEU A 230 1.54 -36.46 21.38
CA LEU A 230 0.70 -37.00 20.32
C LEU A 230 -0.73 -36.61 20.68
N HIS A 231 -1.43 -35.98 19.75
CA HIS A 231 -2.87 -35.73 19.86
C HIS A 231 -3.59 -36.91 19.22
N ASP A 232 -4.57 -37.48 19.91
CA ASP A 232 -5.38 -38.56 19.35
C ASP A 232 -6.30 -38.02 18.26
N LYS A 233 -6.68 -38.87 17.31
CA LYS A 233 -7.45 -38.43 16.13
C LYS A 233 -8.84 -37.88 16.49
N GLU A 234 -9.37 -38.29 17.64
CA GLU A 234 -10.63 -37.80 18.19
C GLU A 234 -10.56 -36.35 18.70
N ASP A 235 -9.37 -35.83 19.01
CA ASP A 235 -9.16 -34.44 19.45
C ASP A 235 -9.06 -33.43 18.28
N ILE A 236 -9.14 -33.89 17.02
CA ILE A 236 -9.01 -33.03 15.84
C ILE A 236 -10.33 -32.27 15.61
N ILE A 237 -10.33 -30.98 15.93
CA ILE A 237 -11.47 -30.09 15.66
C ILE A 237 -11.49 -29.71 14.18
N GLY A 238 -12.41 -30.30 13.42
CA GLY A 238 -12.62 -30.08 11.99
C GLY A 238 -12.36 -31.34 11.15
N GLU A 239 -12.73 -31.33 9.87
CA GLU A 239 -12.44 -32.47 9.01
C GLU A 239 -10.94 -32.58 8.69
N VAL A 240 -10.38 -33.78 8.84
CA VAL A 240 -8.95 -34.08 8.59
C VAL A 240 -8.54 -33.80 7.13
N ASN A 241 -9.49 -33.77 6.21
CA ASN A 241 -9.28 -33.48 4.79
C ASN A 241 -9.37 -31.98 4.46
N GLU A 242 -9.91 -31.14 5.34
CA GLU A 242 -9.93 -29.69 5.12
C GLU A 242 -8.55 -29.07 5.40
N GLY A 243 -8.07 -28.26 4.46
CA GLY A 243 -6.83 -27.52 4.63
C GLY A 243 -6.90 -26.51 5.79
N VAL A 244 -5.74 -26.15 6.36
CA VAL A 244 -5.63 -25.23 7.49
C VAL A 244 -6.27 -23.86 7.16
N ARG A 245 -7.49 -23.64 7.65
CA ARG A 245 -8.16 -22.33 7.55
C ARG A 245 -7.61 -21.37 8.59
N THR A 246 -7.03 -20.27 8.13
CA THR A 246 -6.59 -19.20 9.02
C THR A 246 -7.77 -18.41 9.57
N ARG A 247 -7.64 -17.82 10.78
CA ARG A 247 -8.66 -16.93 11.38
C ARG A 247 -9.09 -15.79 10.43
N ARG A 248 -8.19 -15.35 9.54
CA ARG A 248 -8.44 -14.29 8.55
C ARG A 248 -9.25 -14.77 7.34
N GLN A 249 -9.07 -16.01 6.88
CA GLN A 249 -9.95 -16.60 5.87
C GLN A 249 -11.37 -16.78 6.40
N LEU A 250 -11.53 -17.22 7.65
CA LEU A 250 -12.83 -17.32 8.30
C LEU A 250 -13.51 -15.94 8.47
N ALA A 251 -12.76 -14.92 8.90
CA ALA A 251 -13.28 -13.55 8.98
C ALA A 251 -13.69 -12.99 7.60
N ASN A 252 -12.91 -13.27 6.54
CA ASN A 252 -13.27 -12.88 5.18
C ASN A 252 -14.53 -13.59 4.70
N LEU A 253 -14.65 -14.91 4.92
CA LEU A 253 -15.85 -15.69 4.56
C LEU A 253 -17.10 -15.12 5.23
N ILE A 254 -17.04 -14.87 6.54
CA ILE A 254 -18.13 -14.23 7.30
C ILE A 254 -18.46 -12.85 6.71
N SER A 255 -17.45 -12.02 6.44
CA SER A 255 -17.64 -10.71 5.81
C SER A 255 -18.32 -10.81 4.44
N TYR A 256 -17.97 -11.80 3.62
CA TYR A 256 -18.57 -12.01 2.30
C TYR A 256 -20.02 -12.47 2.42
N THR A 257 -20.32 -13.44 3.29
CA THR A 257 -21.70 -13.91 3.53
C THR A 257 -22.59 -12.81 4.13
N CYS A 258 -22.07 -11.95 4.99
CA CYS A 258 -22.85 -10.89 5.64
C CYS A 258 -23.02 -9.60 4.81
N TYR A 259 -22.10 -9.30 3.89
CA TYR A 259 -22.07 -8.02 3.16
C TYR A 259 -22.09 -8.16 1.63
N THR A 260 -22.46 -9.33 1.09
CA THR A 260 -22.68 -9.52 -0.35
C THR A 260 -23.94 -10.32 -0.64
N SER A 261 -24.72 -9.88 -1.63
CA SER A 261 -25.94 -10.57 -2.04
C SER A 261 -25.59 -11.83 -2.82
N GLN A 262 -26.04 -12.98 -2.32
CA GLN A 262 -25.77 -14.28 -2.92
C GLN A 262 -26.55 -14.51 -4.23
N ILE A 263 -27.62 -13.74 -4.47
CA ILE A 263 -28.52 -13.89 -5.62
C ILE A 263 -28.23 -12.78 -6.65
N GLU A 264 -28.08 -13.16 -7.93
CA GLU A 264 -28.00 -12.21 -9.06
C GLU A 264 -29.43 -11.77 -9.48
N PRO A 265 -29.79 -10.48 -9.37
CA PRO A 265 -31.08 -9.96 -9.80
C PRO A 265 -31.15 -9.87 -11.33
N LYS A 266 -32.31 -10.19 -11.90
CA LYS A 266 -32.54 -10.16 -13.35
C LYS A 266 -33.21 -8.86 -13.79
N LYS A 267 -33.88 -8.16 -12.87
CA LYS A 267 -34.51 -6.86 -13.08
C LYS A 267 -33.87 -5.77 -12.21
N VAL A 268 -33.97 -4.52 -12.67
CA VAL A 268 -33.50 -3.35 -11.89
C VAL A 268 -34.35 -3.16 -10.63
N GLU A 269 -35.66 -3.43 -10.69
CA GLU A 269 -36.58 -3.39 -9.54
C GLU A 269 -36.15 -4.34 -8.41
N GLU A 270 -35.69 -5.55 -8.77
CA GLU A 270 -35.16 -6.54 -7.81
C GLU A 270 -33.86 -6.03 -7.17
N ALA A 271 -32.98 -5.41 -7.96
CA ALA A 271 -31.71 -4.86 -7.49
C ALA A 271 -31.88 -3.61 -6.60
N LEU A 272 -32.92 -2.80 -6.82
CA LEU A 272 -33.21 -1.61 -6.01
C LEU A 272 -33.78 -1.95 -4.62
N ASN A 273 -34.35 -3.15 -4.44
CA ASN A 273 -34.83 -3.65 -3.15
C ASN A 273 -33.70 -4.25 -2.28
N ASP A 274 -32.47 -4.34 -2.80
CA ASP A 274 -31.32 -4.95 -2.13
C ASP A 274 -30.20 -3.91 -1.95
N GLU A 275 -29.90 -3.59 -0.69
CA GLU A 275 -28.92 -2.57 -0.30
C GLU A 275 -27.53 -2.80 -0.94
N PHE A 276 -27.07 -4.05 -1.02
CA PHE A 276 -25.73 -4.34 -1.55
C PHE A 276 -25.67 -4.17 -3.08
N TRP A 277 -26.79 -4.37 -3.77
CA TRP A 277 -26.90 -4.06 -5.21
C TRP A 277 -27.02 -2.56 -5.47
N VAL A 278 -27.76 -1.82 -4.63
CA VAL A 278 -27.81 -0.36 -4.67
C VAL A 278 -26.41 0.23 -4.47
N LEU A 279 -25.66 -0.24 -3.47
CA LEU A 279 -24.27 0.18 -3.24
C LEU A 279 -23.38 -0.11 -4.45
N ALA A 280 -23.52 -1.27 -5.09
CA ALA A 280 -22.76 -1.61 -6.30
C ALA A 280 -23.13 -0.73 -7.52
N MET A 281 -24.41 -0.32 -7.66
CA MET A 281 -24.84 0.63 -8.69
C MET A 281 -24.27 2.03 -8.43
N GLN A 282 -24.27 2.46 -7.18
CA GLN A 282 -23.76 3.78 -6.77
C GLN A 282 -22.23 3.87 -6.94
N GLU A 283 -21.50 2.77 -6.71
CA GLU A 283 -20.06 2.70 -6.97
C GLU A 283 -19.73 2.87 -8.47
N GLU A 284 -20.52 2.28 -9.38
CA GLU A 284 -20.35 2.44 -10.83
C GLU A 284 -20.63 3.89 -11.27
N LEU A 285 -21.71 4.51 -10.78
CA LEU A 285 -22.03 5.92 -11.08
C LEU A 285 -20.92 6.87 -10.61
N ASN A 286 -20.42 6.66 -9.39
CA ASN A 286 -19.28 7.41 -8.84
C ASN A 286 -17.98 7.21 -9.65
N GLN A 287 -17.78 6.04 -10.27
CA GLN A 287 -16.64 5.82 -11.17
C GLN A 287 -16.82 6.56 -12.51
N ILE A 288 -18.04 6.60 -13.05
CA ILE A 288 -18.35 7.33 -14.29
C ILE A 288 -18.17 8.84 -14.09
N GLU A 289 -18.60 9.39 -12.95
CA GLU A 289 -18.41 10.80 -12.58
C GLU A 289 -16.93 11.15 -12.40
N ARG A 290 -16.18 10.38 -11.59
CA ARG A 290 -14.74 10.61 -11.34
C ARG A 290 -13.85 10.53 -12.57
N ASN A 291 -14.26 9.77 -13.58
CA ASN A 291 -13.52 9.59 -14.82
C ASN A 291 -13.95 10.58 -15.93
N GLU A 292 -14.90 11.48 -15.65
CA GLU A 292 -15.40 12.53 -16.56
C GLU A 292 -15.83 12.01 -17.95
N VAL A 293 -16.33 10.76 -18.02
CA VAL A 293 -16.58 10.04 -19.28
C VAL A 293 -17.83 10.50 -20.03
N TRP A 294 -18.63 11.38 -19.44
CA TRP A 294 -19.92 11.82 -20.00
C TRP A 294 -20.18 13.30 -19.72
N THR A 295 -20.86 13.95 -20.67
CA THR A 295 -21.36 15.33 -20.55
C THR A 295 -22.85 15.34 -20.81
N LEU A 296 -23.63 15.98 -19.93
CA LEU A 296 -25.06 16.14 -20.13
C LEU A 296 -25.34 17.12 -21.28
N VAL A 297 -25.90 16.62 -22.38
CA VAL A 297 -26.27 17.41 -23.56
C VAL A 297 -27.79 17.47 -23.75
N PRO A 298 -28.35 18.59 -24.29
CA PRO A 298 -29.76 18.66 -24.62
C PRO A 298 -30.12 17.63 -25.71
N ARG A 299 -31.27 16.96 -25.57
CA ARG A 299 -31.67 15.87 -26.47
C ARG A 299 -31.79 16.37 -27.93
N PRO A 300 -31.01 15.82 -28.89
CA PRO A 300 -31.15 16.17 -30.30
C PRO A 300 -32.49 15.67 -30.84
N LYS A 301 -33.10 16.46 -31.74
CA LYS A 301 -34.45 16.19 -32.28
C LYS A 301 -34.48 15.18 -33.44
N THR A 302 -33.33 14.91 -34.04
CA THR A 302 -33.19 14.20 -35.33
C THR A 302 -32.45 12.87 -35.25
N THR A 303 -31.96 12.48 -34.07
CA THR A 303 -31.06 11.32 -33.88
C THR A 303 -31.76 10.24 -33.04
N ASN A 304 -31.52 8.97 -33.37
CA ASN A 304 -31.97 7.86 -32.54
C ASN A 304 -31.20 7.85 -31.21
N VAL A 305 -31.90 7.97 -30.07
CA VAL A 305 -31.27 8.01 -28.76
C VAL A 305 -31.16 6.60 -28.20
N ILE A 306 -29.95 6.08 -28.09
CA ILE A 306 -29.67 4.75 -27.54
C ILE A 306 -29.98 4.76 -26.03
N GLY A 307 -30.81 3.79 -25.58
CA GLY A 307 -31.12 3.61 -24.16
C GLY A 307 -29.96 2.98 -23.38
N THR A 308 -30.00 3.06 -22.05
CA THR A 308 -29.07 2.37 -21.16
C THR A 308 -29.70 1.14 -20.52
N LYS A 309 -28.88 0.23 -20.00
CA LYS A 309 -29.30 -0.96 -19.25
C LYS A 309 -28.29 -1.29 -18.15
N TRP A 310 -28.79 -1.67 -16.98
CA TRP A 310 -27.97 -2.21 -15.90
C TRP A 310 -27.67 -3.70 -16.12
N ILE A 311 -26.43 -4.10 -15.85
CA ILE A 311 -25.97 -5.49 -15.86
C ILE A 311 -25.38 -5.81 -14.49
N PHE A 312 -25.98 -6.78 -13.80
CA PHE A 312 -25.56 -7.26 -12.49
C PHE A 312 -24.77 -8.55 -12.62
N ARG A 313 -23.64 -8.67 -11.91
CA ARG A 313 -22.82 -9.89 -11.83
C ARG A 313 -22.16 -10.05 -10.47
N ASN A 314 -22.25 -11.25 -9.91
CA ASN A 314 -21.47 -11.64 -8.76
C ASN A 314 -20.06 -12.07 -9.19
N LYS A 315 -19.09 -11.73 -8.36
CA LYS A 315 -17.69 -12.15 -8.50
C LYS A 315 -17.37 -13.15 -7.41
N SER A 316 -17.23 -14.40 -7.81
CA SER A 316 -16.76 -15.49 -6.95
C SER A 316 -15.23 -15.56 -6.93
N ASP A 317 -14.69 -16.08 -5.84
CA ASP A 317 -13.30 -16.50 -5.72
C ASP A 317 -13.06 -17.87 -6.39
N GLU A 318 -11.82 -18.36 -6.34
CA GLU A 318 -11.43 -19.73 -6.79
C GLU A 318 -12.24 -20.82 -6.06
N ASP A 319 -12.56 -20.60 -4.77
CA ASP A 319 -13.40 -21.48 -3.94
C ASP A 319 -14.93 -21.33 -4.21
N GLY A 320 -15.34 -20.55 -5.21
CA GLY A 320 -16.75 -20.33 -5.57
C GLY A 320 -17.53 -19.35 -4.67
N ASN A 321 -16.97 -18.97 -3.51
CA ASN A 321 -17.58 -17.98 -2.60
C ASN A 321 -17.73 -16.61 -3.26
N ILE A 322 -18.90 -15.97 -3.14
CA ILE A 322 -19.16 -14.64 -3.73
C ILE A 322 -18.43 -13.57 -2.89
N VAL A 323 -17.44 -12.93 -3.48
CA VAL A 323 -16.58 -11.90 -2.84
C VAL A 323 -17.11 -10.49 -3.06
N ARG A 324 -17.81 -10.24 -4.18
CA ARG A 324 -18.27 -8.89 -4.55
C ARG A 324 -19.43 -8.89 -5.55
N ASN A 325 -20.46 -8.09 -5.27
CA ASN A 325 -21.48 -7.69 -6.23
C ASN A 325 -20.90 -6.63 -7.19
N LYS A 326 -21.11 -6.79 -8.50
CA LYS A 326 -20.68 -5.81 -9.52
C LYS A 326 -21.82 -5.45 -10.46
N ALA A 327 -22.31 -4.21 -10.34
CA ALA A 327 -23.18 -3.59 -11.33
C ALA A 327 -22.34 -2.98 -12.47
N ARG A 328 -22.98 -2.76 -13.63
CA ARG A 328 -22.47 -1.93 -14.72
C ARG A 328 -23.61 -1.23 -15.45
N LEU A 329 -23.40 0.02 -15.85
CA LEU A 329 -24.31 0.75 -16.72
C LEU A 329 -23.81 0.69 -18.16
N VAL A 330 -24.60 0.13 -19.08
CA VAL A 330 -24.18 -0.14 -20.46
C VAL A 330 -25.20 0.41 -21.46
N ALA A 331 -24.73 1.02 -22.55
CA ALA A 331 -25.57 1.46 -23.66
C ALA A 331 -26.11 0.25 -24.46
N GLN A 332 -27.36 0.34 -24.95
CA GLN A 332 -28.02 -0.72 -25.70
C GLN A 332 -27.54 -0.76 -27.17
N GLY A 333 -26.35 -1.33 -27.40
CA GLY A 333 -25.68 -1.35 -28.72
C GLY A 333 -26.42 -2.10 -29.85
N TYR A 334 -27.51 -2.81 -29.56
CA TYR A 334 -28.29 -3.56 -30.57
C TYR A 334 -29.08 -2.68 -31.56
N SER A 335 -28.97 -1.35 -31.46
CA SER A 335 -29.61 -0.38 -32.37
C SER A 335 -28.66 0.27 -33.38
N GLN A 336 -27.42 -0.21 -33.48
CA GLN A 336 -26.45 0.25 -34.49
C GLN A 336 -26.89 -0.16 -35.91
N ILE A 337 -26.72 0.75 -36.87
CA ILE A 337 -27.03 0.53 -38.28
C ILE A 337 -25.71 0.46 -39.08
N GLU A 338 -25.55 -0.59 -39.87
CA GLU A 338 -24.40 -0.78 -40.77
C GLU A 338 -24.32 0.38 -41.78
N GLY A 339 -23.14 1.02 -41.89
CA GLY A 339 -22.92 2.17 -42.77
C GLY A 339 -23.30 3.55 -42.21
N ILE A 340 -23.74 3.65 -40.95
CA ILE A 340 -23.94 4.95 -40.25
C ILE A 340 -23.03 5.05 -39.03
N ASP A 341 -23.32 4.30 -37.96
CA ASP A 341 -22.61 4.41 -36.67
C ASP A 341 -21.58 3.28 -36.44
N PHE A 342 -21.50 2.32 -37.37
CA PHE A 342 -20.81 1.04 -37.17
C PHE A 342 -19.27 1.14 -37.21
N GLU A 343 -18.73 2.12 -37.94
CA GLU A 343 -17.27 2.31 -38.07
C GLU A 343 -16.70 3.33 -37.06
N GLU A 344 -17.54 4.18 -36.45
CA GLU A 344 -17.06 5.30 -35.63
C GLU A 344 -16.60 4.91 -34.21
N THR A 345 -17.05 3.77 -33.67
CA THR A 345 -16.83 3.43 -32.24
C THR A 345 -15.87 2.26 -32.03
N PHE A 346 -14.57 2.49 -32.27
CA PHE A 346 -13.51 1.60 -31.78
C PHE A 346 -12.78 2.23 -30.60
N ALA A 347 -12.94 1.66 -29.41
CA ALA A 347 -12.01 1.89 -28.30
C ALA A 347 -10.75 1.02 -28.53
N PRO A 348 -9.57 1.60 -28.83
CA PRO A 348 -8.38 0.82 -29.19
C PRO A 348 -7.73 0.21 -27.93
N VAL A 349 -8.32 -0.87 -27.41
CA VAL A 349 -7.74 -1.65 -26.33
C VAL A 349 -6.63 -2.54 -26.89
N ALA A 350 -5.40 -2.05 -26.85
CA ALA A 350 -4.22 -2.82 -27.23
C ALA A 350 -4.11 -4.09 -26.36
N ARG A 351 -4.17 -5.26 -27.00
CA ARG A 351 -4.03 -6.56 -26.33
C ARG A 351 -2.62 -6.70 -25.73
N LEU A 352 -2.54 -7.17 -24.48
CA LEU A 352 -1.26 -7.33 -23.78
C LEU A 352 -0.34 -8.35 -24.46
N GLU A 353 -0.91 -9.33 -25.16
CA GLU A 353 -0.20 -10.30 -25.99
C GLU A 353 0.53 -9.59 -27.14
N SER A 354 -0.15 -8.66 -27.84
CA SER A 354 0.43 -7.86 -28.92
C SER A 354 1.53 -6.93 -28.41
N ILE A 355 1.34 -6.31 -27.23
CA ILE A 355 2.36 -5.47 -26.59
C ILE A 355 3.59 -6.31 -26.21
N ARG A 356 3.39 -7.50 -25.62
CA ARG A 356 4.48 -8.42 -25.27
C ARG A 356 5.25 -8.90 -26.50
N LEU A 357 4.55 -9.20 -27.61
CA LEU A 357 5.17 -9.56 -28.88
C LEU A 357 5.97 -8.39 -29.47
N LEU A 358 5.43 -7.17 -29.45
CA LEU A 358 6.13 -5.97 -29.92
C LEU A 358 7.41 -5.72 -29.11
N LEU A 359 7.35 -5.87 -27.78
CA LEU A 359 8.51 -5.76 -26.89
C LEU A 359 9.54 -6.86 -27.17
N SER A 360 9.13 -8.12 -27.35
CA SER A 360 10.08 -9.21 -27.63
C SER A 360 10.79 -9.01 -28.98
N ILE A 361 10.07 -8.57 -30.02
CA ILE A 361 10.63 -8.20 -31.32
C ILE A 361 11.61 -7.03 -31.17
N SER A 362 11.29 -5.99 -30.38
CA SER A 362 12.20 -4.87 -30.15
C SER A 362 13.51 -5.28 -29.46
N CYS A 363 13.45 -6.23 -28.52
CA CYS A 363 14.63 -6.79 -27.86
C CYS A 363 15.52 -7.59 -28.82
N VAL A 364 14.92 -8.38 -29.72
CA VAL A 364 15.65 -9.18 -30.73
C VAL A 364 16.30 -8.28 -31.79
N HIS A 365 15.56 -7.30 -32.32
CA HIS A 365 16.01 -6.44 -33.41
C HIS A 365 16.71 -5.14 -32.95
N LYS A 366 16.81 -4.91 -31.65
CA LYS A 366 17.51 -3.77 -31.01
C LYS A 366 17.04 -2.38 -31.46
N PHE A 367 15.80 -2.23 -31.92
CA PHE A 367 15.21 -0.92 -32.19
C PHE A 367 14.53 -0.35 -30.94
N LYS A 368 14.51 0.98 -30.85
CA LYS A 368 13.95 1.71 -29.71
C LYS A 368 12.46 1.97 -29.95
N LEU A 369 11.61 1.36 -29.14
CA LEU A 369 10.21 1.78 -28.99
C LEU A 369 10.16 3.10 -28.20
N HIS A 370 9.24 3.97 -28.59
CA HIS A 370 9.03 5.31 -28.02
C HIS A 370 7.61 5.42 -27.45
#